data_AF-A0ABD5C4R6-F1
#
_entry.id   AF-A0ABD5C4R6-F1
#
_cell.length_a   1.000
_cell.length_b   1.000
_cell.length_c   1.000
_cell.angle_alpha   90.00
_cell.angle_beta   90.00
_cell.angle_gamma   90.00
#
_symmetry.space_group_name_H-M   'P 1'
#
loop_
_entity.id
_entity.type
_entity.pdbx_description
1 polymer ?
#
loop_
_entity_poly.entity_id
_entity_poly.type
_entity_poly.pdbx_seq_one_letter_code
_entity_poly.pdbx_strand_id
1 'polypeptide(L)'
;MALTIKTETLKATTSPTFEALRNRYSHRSSDDEIAVDPLCLSRDDLNELLQACRGDGESKNRRALESIITALEGDFDKPVSSFPAFGRVLLQYLKSNRIDGWIYRRGHDGNLYPGLVTAIKEVKSEKNSDRPPSLLLQISWYGFGEYSHSKKVYGTQLTALNFEPNEVARRSVAKTLADRDIYHETHELKQEYLEQLTRFKEVVDGQFGNQFKATGRAVRMESYSYSDRNLEIAGHKLIHDLPDSECDAYGAEVESPLFEDDQFGLLPEIPVQRYFD
;
A
#
# COMPACT_ATOMS: atom_id res chain seq x y z
N MET A 1 -4.30 2.09 12.94
CA MET A 1 -4.45 1.58 14.31
C MET A 1 -5.88 1.81 14.73
N ALA A 2 -6.42 0.96 15.62
CA ALA A 2 -7.72 1.25 16.22
C ALA A 2 -7.73 2.61 16.96
N LEU A 3 -8.83 3.33 16.85
CA LEU A 3 -9.17 4.45 17.71
C LEU A 3 -9.46 3.93 19.11
N THR A 4 -8.86 4.54 20.13
CA THR A 4 -9.11 4.15 21.51
C THR A 4 -10.12 5.12 22.12
N ILE A 5 -11.40 4.72 22.16
CA ILE A 5 -12.49 5.52 22.72
C ILE A 5 -12.85 5.04 24.12
N LYS A 6 -13.54 5.87 24.90
CA LYS A 6 -14.08 5.45 26.18
C LYS A 6 -15.32 4.56 26.01
N THR A 7 -15.58 3.72 27.00
CA THR A 7 -16.77 2.86 27.04
C THR A 7 -18.06 3.70 27.12
N GLU A 8 -18.03 4.87 27.78
CA GLU A 8 -19.16 5.81 27.79
C GLU A 8 -19.56 6.28 26.38
N THR A 9 -18.56 6.56 25.54
CA THR A 9 -18.72 6.98 24.14
C THR A 9 -19.37 5.87 23.32
N LEU A 10 -18.91 4.63 23.49
CA LEU A 10 -19.53 3.48 22.84
C LEU A 10 -20.98 3.28 23.31
N LYS A 11 -21.25 3.42 24.61
CA LYS A 11 -22.61 3.27 25.17
C LYS A 11 -23.58 4.35 24.67
N ALA A 12 -23.08 5.51 24.27
CA ALA A 12 -23.88 6.59 23.69
C ALA A 12 -24.24 6.37 22.20
N THR A 13 -23.60 5.40 21.52
CA THR A 13 -23.97 5.01 20.16
C THR A 13 -25.28 4.21 20.14
N THR A 14 -25.98 4.28 19.01
CA THR A 14 -27.27 3.65 18.75
C THR A 14 -27.26 2.77 17.50
N SER A 15 -26.31 2.98 16.57
CA SER A 15 -26.18 2.17 15.35
C SER A 15 -26.11 0.66 15.67
N PRO A 16 -26.74 -0.20 14.85
CA PRO A 16 -26.61 -1.65 14.94
C PRO A 16 -25.15 -2.13 14.82
N THR A 17 -24.31 -1.40 14.06
CA THR A 17 -22.88 -1.71 13.86
C THR A 17 -22.14 -1.87 15.20
N PHE A 18 -22.50 -1.05 16.19
CA PHE A 18 -21.86 -1.06 17.51
C PHE A 18 -22.56 -1.95 18.54
N GLU A 19 -23.68 -2.59 18.22
CA GLU A 19 -24.47 -3.36 19.18
C GLU A 19 -23.68 -4.52 19.80
N ALA A 20 -22.99 -5.30 18.97
CA ALA A 20 -22.16 -6.41 19.45
C ALA A 20 -21.04 -5.93 20.38
N LEU A 21 -20.42 -4.77 20.08
CA LEU A 21 -19.42 -4.14 20.92
C LEU A 21 -20.02 -3.63 22.23
N ARG A 22 -21.18 -2.95 22.18
CA ARG A 22 -21.90 -2.47 23.38
C ARG A 22 -22.23 -3.62 24.32
N ASN A 23 -22.74 -4.73 23.78
CA ASN A 23 -23.08 -5.92 24.56
C ASN A 23 -21.82 -6.54 25.19
N ARG A 24 -20.73 -6.67 24.41
CA ARG A 24 -19.45 -7.20 24.88
C ARG A 24 -18.83 -6.39 26.02
N TYR A 25 -18.95 -5.06 25.98
CA TYR A 25 -18.35 -4.15 26.96
C TYR A 25 -19.36 -3.54 27.95
N SER A 26 -20.57 -4.07 28.02
CA SER A 26 -21.65 -3.57 28.90
C SER A 26 -21.25 -3.50 30.38
N HIS A 27 -20.49 -4.49 30.84
CA HIS A 27 -20.00 -4.63 32.22
C HIS A 27 -18.79 -3.73 32.57
N ARG A 28 -18.19 -3.06 31.59
CA ARG A 28 -17.01 -2.19 31.81
C ARG A 28 -17.39 -0.83 32.37
N SER A 29 -16.44 -0.24 33.10
CA SER A 29 -16.58 1.12 33.64
C SER A 29 -16.67 2.13 32.50
N SER A 30 -17.34 3.26 32.72
CA SER A 30 -17.49 4.33 31.72
C SER A 30 -16.15 4.86 31.22
N ASP A 31 -15.15 4.92 32.11
CA ASP A 31 -13.80 5.41 31.80
C ASP A 31 -12.88 4.36 31.17
N ASP A 32 -13.31 3.10 31.05
CA ASP A 32 -12.50 2.07 30.43
C ASP A 32 -12.34 2.34 28.94
N GLU A 33 -11.12 2.19 28.43
CA GLU A 33 -10.79 2.38 27.02
C GLU A 33 -11.03 1.11 26.19
N ILE A 34 -11.56 1.30 24.99
CA ILE A 34 -11.82 0.25 24.01
C ILE A 34 -11.23 0.64 22.65
N ALA A 35 -10.78 -0.37 21.90
CA ALA A 35 -10.25 -0.19 20.57
C ALA A 35 -11.36 -0.39 19.52
N VAL A 36 -11.54 0.57 18.63
CA VAL A 36 -12.46 0.52 17.49
C VAL A 36 -11.68 0.76 16.21
N ASP A 37 -11.76 -0.16 15.25
CA ASP A 37 -11.05 -0.03 13.97
C ASP A 37 -11.82 0.90 13.01
N PRO A 38 -11.29 2.08 12.65
CA PRO A 38 -11.96 3.00 11.74
C PRO A 38 -12.01 2.50 10.29
N LEU A 39 -11.21 1.50 9.90
CA LEU A 39 -11.20 0.96 8.53
C LEU A 39 -12.52 0.29 8.16
N CYS A 40 -13.22 -0.30 9.14
CA CYS A 40 -14.45 -1.06 8.94
C CYS A 40 -15.74 -0.25 9.14
N LEU A 41 -15.64 1.04 9.45
CA LEU A 41 -16.81 1.87 9.78
C LEU A 41 -17.37 2.59 8.55
N SER A 42 -18.69 2.67 8.46
CA SER A 42 -19.37 3.51 7.47
C SER A 42 -19.23 5.00 7.82
N ARG A 43 -19.58 5.89 6.88
CA ARG A 43 -19.61 7.34 7.15
C ARG A 43 -20.57 7.68 8.29
N ASP A 44 -21.71 7.01 8.36
CA ASP A 44 -22.72 7.25 9.39
C ASP A 44 -22.24 6.79 10.76
N ASP A 45 -21.57 5.63 10.83
CA ASP A 45 -20.95 5.15 12.07
C ASP A 45 -19.86 6.11 12.58
N LEU A 46 -19.04 6.67 11.69
CA LEU A 46 -18.01 7.65 12.03
C LEU A 46 -18.61 8.97 12.54
N ASN A 47 -19.68 9.45 11.91
CA ASN A 47 -20.41 10.63 12.36
C ASN A 47 -21.08 10.40 13.72
N GLU A 48 -21.67 9.23 13.93
CA GLU A 48 -22.26 8.88 15.22
C GLU A 48 -21.20 8.85 16.33
N LEU A 49 -20.06 8.20 16.09
CA LEU A 49 -18.94 8.22 17.05
C LEU A 49 -18.45 9.64 17.33
N LEU A 50 -18.36 10.49 16.31
CA LEU A 50 -17.94 11.88 16.47
C LEU A 50 -18.91 12.68 17.37
N GLN A 51 -20.22 12.44 17.22
CA GLN A 51 -21.27 13.06 18.06
C GLN A 51 -21.30 12.48 19.47
N ALA A 52 -20.96 11.20 19.62
CA ALA A 52 -20.85 10.51 20.90
C ALA A 52 -19.62 10.96 21.70
N CYS A 53 -18.54 11.38 21.03
CA CYS A 53 -17.36 11.93 21.68
C CYS A 53 -17.69 13.26 22.38
N ARG A 54 -17.92 13.21 23.70
CA ARG A 54 -18.35 14.34 24.54
C ARG A 54 -17.42 14.46 25.74
N GLY A 55 -16.64 15.54 25.81
CA GLY A 55 -15.81 15.89 26.98
C GLY A 55 -14.32 16.11 26.66
N ASP A 56 -13.59 16.62 27.66
CA ASP A 56 -12.20 17.10 27.51
C ASP A 56 -11.19 15.96 27.24
N GLY A 57 -11.51 14.72 27.60
CA GLY A 57 -10.64 13.55 27.44
C GLY A 57 -10.57 12.96 26.02
N GLU A 58 -11.51 13.30 25.13
CA GLU A 58 -11.62 12.67 23.80
C GLU A 58 -11.25 13.59 22.64
N SER A 59 -10.64 14.74 22.93
CA SER A 59 -10.22 15.72 21.92
C SER A 59 -9.34 15.12 20.81
N LYS A 60 -8.47 14.15 21.13
CA LYS A 60 -7.65 13.43 20.15
C LYS A 60 -8.49 12.56 19.21
N ASN A 61 -9.45 11.81 19.74
CA ASN A 61 -10.33 10.94 18.96
C ASN A 61 -11.26 11.75 18.06
N ARG A 62 -11.81 12.85 18.59
CA ARG A 62 -12.61 13.79 17.80
C ARG A 62 -11.82 14.31 16.59
N ARG A 63 -10.59 14.80 16.79
CA ARG A 63 -9.72 15.24 15.68
C ARG A 63 -9.43 14.13 14.68
N ALA A 64 -9.24 12.90 15.15
CA ALA A 64 -9.01 11.73 14.29
C ALA A 64 -10.23 11.45 13.41
N LEU A 65 -11.43 11.42 14.01
CA LEU A 65 -12.70 11.23 13.31
C LEU A 65 -12.99 12.36 12.31
N GLU A 66 -12.79 13.62 12.69
CA GLU A 66 -12.93 14.78 11.80
C GLU A 66 -12.01 14.70 10.58
N SER A 67 -10.75 14.26 10.79
CA SER A 67 -9.79 14.06 9.70
C SER A 67 -10.23 12.95 8.74
N ILE A 68 -10.79 11.85 9.27
CA ILE A 68 -11.33 10.77 8.46
C ILE A 68 -12.55 11.26 7.65
N ILE A 69 -13.48 11.95 8.30
CA ILE A 69 -14.71 12.45 7.65
C ILE A 69 -14.37 13.45 6.54
N THR A 70 -13.42 14.36 6.79
CA THR A 70 -12.92 15.30 5.76
C THR A 70 -12.37 14.56 4.53
N ALA A 71 -11.62 13.48 4.76
CA ALA A 71 -11.07 12.67 3.67
C ALA A 71 -12.17 11.92 2.89
N LEU A 72 -13.23 11.45 3.56
CA LEU A 72 -14.41 10.88 2.91
C LEU A 72 -15.15 11.89 2.02
N GLU A 73 -15.00 13.18 2.29
CA GLU A 73 -15.53 14.27 1.46
C GLU A 73 -14.60 14.65 0.29
N GLY A 74 -13.45 13.98 0.16
CA GLY A 74 -12.50 14.16 -0.93
C GLY A 74 -11.44 15.23 -0.69
N ASP A 75 -11.38 15.83 0.50
CA ASP A 75 -10.32 16.78 0.87
C ASP A 75 -9.15 16.04 1.54
N PHE A 76 -8.08 15.87 0.76
CA PHE A 76 -6.84 15.20 1.18
C PHE A 76 -5.66 16.17 1.36
N ASP A 77 -5.87 17.46 1.16
CA ASP A 77 -4.83 18.49 1.30
C ASP A 77 -4.53 18.79 2.76
N LYS A 78 -5.50 18.51 3.64
CA LYS A 78 -5.34 18.67 5.08
C LYS A 78 -4.33 17.66 5.66
N PRO A 79 -3.49 18.10 6.62
CA PRO A 79 -2.65 17.17 7.37
C PRO A 79 -3.47 16.13 8.12
N VAL A 80 -2.99 14.89 8.11
CA VAL A 80 -3.59 13.80 8.89
C VAL A 80 -3.42 14.11 10.37
N SER A 81 -4.54 14.24 11.09
CA SER A 81 -4.55 14.76 12.46
C SER A 81 -3.93 13.81 13.49
N SER A 82 -3.89 12.52 13.17
CA SER A 82 -3.31 11.47 14.02
C SER A 82 -3.00 10.20 13.22
N PHE A 83 -2.03 9.41 13.68
CA PHE A 83 -1.67 8.16 13.02
C PHE A 83 -2.81 7.11 12.98
N PRO A 84 -3.68 6.96 14.01
CA PRO A 84 -4.85 6.09 13.90
C PRO A 84 -5.79 6.43 12.73
N ALA A 85 -5.93 7.72 12.37
CA ALA A 85 -6.73 8.13 11.23
C ALA A 85 -6.09 7.79 9.88
N PHE A 86 -4.76 7.66 9.84
CA PHE A 86 -3.99 7.55 8.59
C PHE A 86 -4.43 6.41 7.69
N GLY A 87 -4.67 5.21 8.25
CA GLY A 87 -5.06 4.05 7.45
C GLY A 87 -6.35 4.29 6.65
N ARG A 88 -7.36 4.87 7.29
CA ARG A 88 -8.65 5.17 6.65
C ARG A 88 -8.54 6.34 5.66
N VAL A 89 -7.77 7.38 5.98
CA VAL A 89 -7.53 8.49 5.06
C VAL A 89 -6.75 8.01 3.83
N LEU A 90 -5.72 7.17 4.00
CA LEU A 90 -4.94 6.57 2.91
C LEU A 90 -5.83 5.70 2.02
N LEU A 91 -6.66 4.83 2.61
CA LEU A 91 -7.61 4.01 1.87
C LEU A 91 -8.51 4.87 0.97
N GLN A 92 -9.09 5.92 1.55
CA GLN A 92 -9.99 6.81 0.83
C GLN A 92 -9.27 7.63 -0.26
N TYR A 93 -8.04 8.08 0.01
CA TYR A 93 -7.19 8.75 -0.97
C TYR A 93 -6.91 7.84 -2.17
N LEU A 94 -6.55 6.58 -1.93
CA LEU A 94 -6.29 5.60 -3.00
C LEU A 94 -7.55 5.22 -3.79
N LYS A 95 -8.73 5.18 -3.13
CA LYS A 95 -10.03 5.01 -3.81
C LYS A 95 -10.43 6.23 -4.65
N SER A 96 -9.96 7.43 -4.30
CA SER A 96 -10.31 8.64 -5.04
C SER A 96 -9.70 8.61 -6.44
N ASN A 97 -10.49 8.91 -7.48
CA ASN A 97 -10.06 8.90 -8.88
C ASN A 97 -9.33 7.61 -9.32
N ARG A 98 -9.69 6.47 -8.70
CA ARG A 98 -9.07 5.17 -8.96
C ARG A 98 -9.26 4.76 -10.43
N ILE A 99 -8.20 4.25 -11.04
CA ILE A 99 -8.18 3.68 -12.39
C ILE A 99 -8.10 2.15 -12.28
N ASP A 100 -6.95 1.61 -11.86
CA ASP A 100 -6.69 0.17 -11.72
C ASP A 100 -6.42 -0.24 -10.27
N GLY A 101 -6.34 0.73 -9.34
CA GLY A 101 -6.00 0.48 -7.94
C GLY A 101 -4.49 0.33 -7.72
N TRP A 102 -3.68 0.91 -8.61
CA TRP A 102 -2.23 0.82 -8.54
C TRP A 102 -1.63 2.03 -7.82
N ILE A 103 -0.45 1.81 -7.25
CA ILE A 103 0.49 2.88 -6.93
C ILE A 103 1.73 2.72 -7.80
N TYR A 104 2.43 3.81 -8.05
CA TYR A 104 3.64 3.81 -8.88
C TYR A 104 4.85 4.23 -8.06
N ARG A 105 6.00 3.63 -8.37
CA ARG A 105 7.31 4.03 -7.84
C ARG A 105 8.30 4.16 -8.98
N ARG A 106 9.19 5.14 -8.93
CA ARG A 106 10.31 5.22 -9.87
C ARG A 106 11.51 4.47 -9.30
N GLY A 107 12.08 3.55 -10.07
CA GLY A 107 13.32 2.88 -9.70
C GLY A 107 14.52 3.78 -9.95
N HIS A 108 15.67 3.36 -9.43
CA HIS A 108 16.95 4.05 -9.68
C HIS A 108 17.42 3.96 -11.14
N ASP A 109 16.84 3.06 -11.92
CA ASP A 109 17.03 2.93 -13.36
C ASP A 109 16.14 3.90 -14.17
N GLY A 110 15.29 4.67 -13.49
CA GLY A 110 14.37 5.64 -14.08
C GLY A 110 13.05 5.05 -14.59
N ASN A 111 12.89 3.71 -14.55
CA ASN A 111 11.66 3.05 -14.99
C ASN A 111 10.56 3.18 -13.94
N LEU A 112 9.32 3.00 -14.39
CA LEU A 112 8.13 3.14 -13.57
C LEU A 112 7.61 1.76 -13.17
N TYR A 113 7.47 1.54 -11.87
CA TYR A 113 7.07 0.28 -11.28
C TYR A 113 5.69 0.41 -10.63
N PRO A 114 4.62 -0.03 -11.32
CA PRO A 114 3.30 -0.14 -10.72
C PRO A 114 3.22 -1.31 -9.73
N GLY A 115 2.34 -1.18 -8.74
CA GLY A 115 1.92 -2.26 -7.86
C GLY A 115 0.46 -2.11 -7.45
N LEU A 116 -0.32 -3.18 -7.58
CA LEU A 116 -1.70 -3.23 -7.13
C LEU A 116 -1.74 -3.19 -5.60
N VAL A 117 -2.55 -2.30 -5.02
CA VAL A 117 -2.78 -2.28 -3.57
C VAL A 117 -3.66 -3.45 -3.18
N THR A 118 -3.14 -4.39 -2.38
CA THR A 118 -3.84 -5.62 -2.00
C THR A 118 -4.28 -5.65 -0.54
N ALA A 119 -3.66 -4.84 0.33
CA ALA A 119 -4.14 -4.64 1.69
C ALA A 119 -3.61 -3.37 2.34
N ILE A 120 -4.34 -2.87 3.33
CA ILE A 120 -3.85 -1.88 4.30
C ILE A 120 -4.00 -2.50 5.68
N LYS A 121 -2.86 -2.81 6.32
CA LYS A 121 -2.82 -3.55 7.58
C LYS A 121 -2.15 -2.76 8.68
N GLU A 122 -2.73 -2.83 9.86
CA GLU A 122 -2.20 -2.17 11.04
C GLU A 122 -1.34 -3.17 11.82
N VAL A 123 -0.12 -2.75 12.16
CA VAL A 123 0.77 -3.55 13.01
C VAL A 123 0.85 -2.88 14.38
N LYS A 124 0.44 -3.62 15.39
CA LYS A 124 0.52 -3.18 16.79
C LYS A 124 1.95 -3.35 17.29
N SER A 125 2.39 -2.42 18.13
CA SER A 125 3.58 -2.62 18.94
C SER A 125 3.33 -3.80 19.89
N GLU A 126 4.19 -4.81 19.86
CA GLU A 126 4.16 -5.88 20.85
C GLU A 126 4.57 -5.35 22.23
N LYS A 127 4.06 -5.96 23.31
CA LYS A 127 4.53 -5.66 24.66
C LYS A 127 6.02 -6.04 24.75
N ASN A 128 6.88 -5.07 25.09
CA ASN A 128 8.35 -5.19 25.16
C ASN A 128 9.09 -5.15 23.81
N SER A 129 8.45 -4.66 22.74
CA SER A 129 9.12 -4.33 21.49
C SER A 129 9.42 -2.83 21.42
N ASP A 130 10.65 -2.46 21.02
CA ASP A 130 11.02 -1.08 20.70
C ASP A 130 10.48 -0.62 19.34
N ARG A 131 9.77 -1.49 18.60
CA ARG A 131 9.24 -1.14 17.28
C ARG A 131 7.98 -0.28 17.44
N PRO A 132 7.95 0.93 16.83
CA PRO A 132 6.75 1.75 16.86
C PRO A 132 5.61 1.02 16.15
N PRO A 133 4.35 1.29 16.54
CA PRO A 133 3.22 0.79 15.79
C PRO A 133 3.25 1.35 14.37
N SER A 134 2.87 0.55 13.38
CA SER A 134 3.02 0.94 11.98
C SER A 134 1.81 0.56 11.13
N LEU A 135 1.78 1.09 9.91
CA LEU A 135 0.80 0.77 8.89
C LEU A 135 1.53 0.15 7.70
N LEU A 136 1.12 -1.06 7.31
CA LEU A 136 1.63 -1.76 6.14
C LEU A 136 0.66 -1.56 4.96
N LEU A 137 1.12 -0.88 3.92
CA LEU A 137 0.47 -0.89 2.61
C LEU A 137 1.03 -2.05 1.81
N GLN A 138 0.26 -3.13 1.68
CA GLN A 138 0.66 -4.29 0.88
C GLN A 138 0.36 -4.03 -0.59
N ILE A 139 1.36 -4.32 -1.43
CA ILE A 139 1.24 -4.23 -2.87
C ILE A 139 1.71 -5.50 -3.54
N SER A 140 1.05 -5.84 -4.64
CA SER A 140 1.37 -7.01 -5.45
C SER A 140 1.57 -6.63 -6.91
N TRP A 141 2.40 -7.39 -7.60
CA TRP A 141 2.64 -7.28 -9.04
C TRP A 141 3.02 -8.65 -9.58
N TYR A 142 3.00 -8.80 -10.89
CA TYR A 142 3.57 -9.94 -11.56
C TYR A 142 4.94 -9.57 -12.10
N GLY A 143 5.99 -10.27 -11.68
CA GLY A 143 7.35 -9.96 -12.09
C GLY A 143 8.40 -10.68 -11.25
N PHE A 144 9.61 -10.12 -11.23
CA PHE A 144 10.70 -10.67 -10.42
C PHE A 144 10.61 -10.21 -8.95
N GLY A 145 10.83 -11.15 -8.03
CA GLY A 145 10.74 -10.93 -6.58
C GLY A 145 12.07 -10.62 -5.90
N GLU A 146 12.03 -9.84 -4.81
CA GLU A 146 13.22 -9.58 -3.98
C GLU A 146 13.71 -10.85 -3.23
N TYR A 147 12.82 -11.79 -2.90
CA TYR A 147 13.12 -12.92 -1.99
C TYR A 147 12.67 -14.30 -2.50
N SER A 148 12.62 -14.51 -3.81
CA SER A 148 12.23 -15.82 -4.36
C SER A 148 13.36 -16.84 -4.17
N HIS A 149 13.25 -17.68 -3.15
CA HIS A 149 13.97 -18.97 -3.06
C HIS A 149 13.26 -20.07 -3.87
N SER A 150 12.28 -19.66 -4.69
CA SER A 150 11.44 -20.55 -5.49
C SER A 150 12.12 -20.85 -6.82
N LYS A 151 11.86 -22.05 -7.37
CA LYS A 151 12.30 -22.42 -8.73
C LYS A 151 11.68 -21.53 -9.82
N LYS A 152 10.53 -20.90 -9.53
CA LYS A 152 9.89 -19.90 -10.38
C LYS A 152 10.20 -18.51 -9.81
N VAL A 153 11.20 -17.87 -10.38
CA VAL A 153 11.74 -16.61 -9.87
C VAL A 153 10.94 -15.42 -10.38
N TYR A 154 10.27 -15.59 -11.53
CA TYR A 154 9.36 -14.63 -12.13
C TYR A 154 7.91 -15.10 -11.95
N GLY A 155 7.07 -14.29 -11.32
CA GLY A 155 5.72 -14.68 -10.92
C GLY A 155 5.03 -13.61 -10.08
N THR A 156 3.93 -13.96 -9.41
CA THR A 156 3.26 -13.03 -8.49
C THR A 156 4.13 -12.73 -7.29
N GLN A 157 4.38 -11.45 -7.05
CA GLN A 157 5.15 -10.92 -5.95
C GLN A 157 4.26 -10.11 -5.01
N LEU A 158 4.68 -10.05 -3.75
CA LEU A 158 4.04 -9.27 -2.69
C LEU A 158 5.13 -8.56 -1.90
N THR A 159 4.95 -7.27 -1.64
CA THR A 159 5.74 -6.53 -0.65
C THR A 159 4.84 -5.65 0.21
N ALA A 160 5.40 -5.04 1.25
CA ALA A 160 4.70 -4.12 2.12
C ALA A 160 5.52 -2.85 2.33
N LEU A 161 4.87 -1.70 2.13
CA LEU A 161 5.42 -0.38 2.44
C LEU A 161 5.00 -0.03 3.87
N ASN A 162 5.98 0.07 4.76
CA ASN A 162 5.77 0.33 6.18
C ASN A 162 5.79 1.83 6.48
N PHE A 163 4.70 2.38 7.01
CA PHE A 163 4.61 3.77 7.46
C PHE A 163 4.59 3.84 8.98
N GLU A 164 5.41 4.72 9.54
CA GLU A 164 5.51 4.96 10.98
C GLU A 164 4.88 6.31 11.39
N PRO A 165 4.52 6.49 12.68
CA PRO A 165 3.82 7.68 13.16
C PRO A 165 4.58 9.00 12.90
N ASN A 166 5.91 8.96 12.99
CA ASN A 166 6.80 10.10 12.73
C ASN A 166 6.80 10.53 11.26
N GLU A 167 6.61 9.61 10.31
CA GLU A 167 6.55 9.90 8.88
C GLU A 167 5.24 10.58 8.48
N VAL A 168 4.14 10.24 9.16
CA VAL A 168 2.78 10.71 8.85
C VAL A 168 2.44 12.00 9.61
N ALA A 169 3.01 12.19 10.79
CA ALA A 169 2.63 13.27 11.69
C ALA A 169 2.68 14.64 11.00
N ARG A 170 1.54 15.36 11.00
CA ARG A 170 1.40 16.71 10.45
C ARG A 170 1.66 16.82 8.93
N ARG A 171 1.47 15.73 8.17
CA ARG A 171 1.59 15.72 6.71
C ARG A 171 0.27 15.28 6.07
N SER A 172 0.00 15.72 4.85
CA SER A 172 -1.07 15.16 4.03
C SER A 172 -0.69 13.75 3.55
N VAL A 173 -1.67 12.96 3.11
CA VAL A 173 -1.40 11.63 2.55
C VAL A 173 -0.53 11.74 1.30
N ALA A 174 -0.88 12.65 0.38
CA ALA A 174 -0.12 12.87 -0.85
C ALA A 174 1.36 13.17 -0.56
N LYS A 175 1.65 14.05 0.40
CA LYS A 175 3.02 14.37 0.81
C LYS A 175 3.74 13.18 1.45
N THR A 176 3.05 12.42 2.29
CA THR A 176 3.62 11.23 2.94
C THR A 176 4.05 10.17 1.92
N LEU A 177 3.28 9.99 0.85
CA LEU A 177 3.62 9.08 -0.25
C LEU A 177 4.76 9.65 -1.11
N ALA A 178 4.69 10.93 -1.47
CA ALA A 178 5.69 11.59 -2.31
C ALA A 178 7.09 11.62 -1.67
N ASP A 179 7.18 11.83 -0.34
CA ASP A 179 8.44 11.77 0.41
C ASP A 179 9.14 10.39 0.31
N ARG A 180 8.44 9.37 -0.19
CA ARG A 180 8.93 8.00 -0.39
C ARG A 180 8.94 7.57 -1.86
N ASP A 181 8.82 8.53 -2.78
CA ASP A 181 8.71 8.29 -4.22
C ASP A 181 7.55 7.33 -4.59
N ILE A 182 6.46 7.42 -3.84
CA ILE A 182 5.22 6.69 -4.10
C ILE A 182 4.20 7.67 -4.68
N TYR A 183 3.67 7.33 -5.84
CA TYR A 183 2.73 8.16 -6.58
C TYR A 183 1.39 7.45 -6.68
N HIS A 184 0.31 8.20 -6.44
CA HIS A 184 -1.04 7.76 -6.73
C HIS A 184 -1.24 7.68 -8.25
N GLU A 185 -2.12 6.79 -8.68
CA GLU A 185 -2.33 6.56 -10.10
C GLU A 185 -2.88 7.78 -10.83
N THR A 186 -2.35 7.98 -12.04
CA THR A 186 -2.80 9.01 -12.97
C THR A 186 -2.79 8.41 -14.37
N HIS A 187 -3.52 9.04 -15.30
CA HIS A 187 -3.52 8.57 -16.69
C HIS A 187 -2.12 8.69 -17.30
N GLU A 188 -1.37 9.74 -16.95
CA GLU A 188 -0.01 9.99 -17.41
C GLU A 188 0.95 8.88 -16.96
N LEU A 189 0.92 8.52 -15.67
CA LEU A 189 1.74 7.42 -15.14
C LEU A 189 1.37 6.07 -15.75
N LYS A 190 0.07 5.83 -15.96
CA LYS A 190 -0.40 4.62 -16.63
C LYS A 190 0.10 4.53 -18.07
N GLN A 191 0.02 5.62 -18.84
CA GLN A 191 0.52 5.65 -20.21
C GLN A 191 2.03 5.43 -20.27
N GLU A 192 2.81 6.10 -19.40
CA GLU A 192 4.26 5.90 -19.31
C GLU A 192 4.61 4.43 -19.03
N TYR A 193 3.90 3.78 -18.11
CA TYR A 193 4.05 2.36 -17.84
C TYR A 193 3.68 1.48 -19.04
N LEU A 194 2.56 1.75 -19.71
CA LEU A 194 2.11 0.95 -20.85
C LEU A 194 3.10 1.03 -22.02
N GLU A 195 3.69 2.20 -22.26
CA GLU A 195 4.77 2.36 -23.26
C GLU A 195 6.00 1.51 -22.92
N GLN A 196 6.40 1.47 -21.64
CA GLN A 196 7.49 0.62 -21.16
C GLN A 196 7.18 -0.87 -21.36
N LEU A 197 5.96 -1.30 -21.02
CA LEU A 197 5.51 -2.68 -21.18
C LEU A 197 5.44 -3.08 -22.66
N THR A 198 4.84 -2.25 -23.52
CA THR A 198 4.75 -2.49 -24.97
C THR A 198 6.14 -2.67 -25.58
N ARG A 199 7.08 -1.78 -25.24
CA ARG A 199 8.47 -1.90 -25.72
C ARG A 199 9.11 -3.21 -25.28
N PHE A 200 8.89 -3.65 -24.05
CA PHE A 200 9.39 -4.94 -23.58
C PHE A 200 8.79 -6.11 -24.36
N LYS A 201 7.47 -6.12 -24.54
CA LYS A 201 6.75 -7.18 -25.27
C LYS A 201 7.21 -7.28 -26.73
N GLU A 202 7.50 -6.16 -27.38
CA GLU A 202 7.94 -6.14 -28.78
C GLU A 202 9.41 -6.55 -28.96
N VAL A 203 10.29 -6.18 -28.03
CA VAL A 203 11.75 -6.26 -28.22
C VAL A 203 12.37 -7.46 -27.52
N VAL A 204 11.79 -7.92 -26.42
CA VAL A 204 12.48 -8.79 -25.45
C VAL A 204 11.69 -10.04 -25.13
N ASP A 205 10.37 -9.93 -25.02
CA ASP A 205 9.52 -11.08 -24.68
C ASP A 205 9.71 -12.20 -25.73
N GLY A 206 9.91 -13.43 -25.26
CA GLY A 206 10.25 -14.59 -26.10
C GLY A 206 11.64 -14.57 -26.76
N GLN A 207 12.54 -13.64 -26.41
CA GLN A 207 13.89 -13.54 -26.99
C GLN A 207 14.97 -14.24 -26.13
N PHE A 208 14.63 -15.37 -25.49
CA PHE A 208 15.59 -16.14 -24.70
C PHE A 208 16.82 -16.53 -25.54
N GLY A 209 18.02 -16.32 -24.98
CA GLY A 209 19.30 -16.61 -25.63
C GLY A 209 19.78 -15.55 -26.63
N ASN A 210 18.99 -14.49 -26.89
CA ASN A 210 19.41 -13.40 -27.77
C ASN A 210 20.26 -12.37 -27.03
N GLN A 211 21.17 -11.74 -27.79
CA GLN A 211 22.08 -10.72 -27.29
C GLN A 211 21.48 -9.32 -27.40
N PHE A 212 21.57 -8.56 -26.32
CA PHE A 212 21.14 -7.18 -26.21
C PHE A 212 22.31 -6.28 -25.82
N LYS A 213 22.16 -4.98 -26.06
CA LYS A 213 23.06 -3.95 -25.55
C LYS A 213 22.33 -3.17 -24.47
N ALA A 214 22.83 -3.24 -23.23
CA ALA A 214 22.24 -2.50 -22.14
C ALA A 214 22.44 -0.98 -22.32
N THR A 215 21.46 -0.20 -21.87
CA THR A 215 21.45 1.27 -21.99
C THR A 215 21.31 1.98 -20.65
N GLY A 216 21.26 1.23 -19.55
CA GLY A 216 21.03 1.77 -18.22
C GLY A 216 21.68 0.92 -17.14
N ARG A 217 21.03 0.86 -15.98
CA ARG A 217 21.58 0.29 -14.77
C ARG A 217 21.00 -1.08 -14.47
N ALA A 218 21.80 -1.93 -13.85
CA ALA A 218 21.30 -3.17 -13.27
C ALA A 218 20.49 -2.84 -12.02
N VAL A 219 19.25 -3.33 -11.98
CA VAL A 219 18.39 -3.21 -10.79
C VAL A 219 18.89 -4.16 -9.69
N ARG A 220 19.39 -5.34 -10.07
CA ARG A 220 19.88 -6.37 -9.15
C ARG A 220 20.91 -7.29 -9.81
N MET A 221 21.84 -7.83 -9.01
CA MET A 221 22.73 -8.94 -9.36
C MET A 221 22.49 -10.15 -8.45
N GLU A 222 22.79 -11.37 -8.93
CA GLU A 222 22.68 -12.61 -8.13
C GLU A 222 23.72 -12.69 -7.02
N SER A 223 24.96 -12.22 -7.27
CA SER A 223 25.98 -12.06 -6.23
C SER A 223 25.56 -10.91 -5.31
N TYR A 224 24.90 -11.24 -4.21
CA TYR A 224 24.32 -10.27 -3.29
C TYR A 224 25.41 -9.57 -2.45
N SER A 225 26.14 -8.62 -3.02
CA SER A 225 26.92 -7.64 -2.25
C SER A 225 26.19 -6.29 -2.23
N TYR A 226 26.21 -5.60 -1.09
CA TYR A 226 25.57 -4.27 -0.95
C TYR A 226 26.17 -3.22 -1.90
N SER A 227 27.41 -3.45 -2.38
CA SER A 227 28.13 -2.62 -3.36
C SER A 227 27.64 -2.77 -4.80
N ASP A 228 26.78 -3.75 -5.09
CA ASP A 228 26.39 -4.13 -6.45
C ASP A 228 25.01 -3.61 -6.88
N ARG A 229 24.32 -2.86 -6.01
CA ARG A 229 23.05 -2.22 -6.34
C ARG A 229 23.32 -1.00 -7.22
N ASN A 230 22.57 -0.87 -8.33
CA ASN A 230 22.68 0.23 -9.30
C ASN A 230 23.99 0.22 -10.12
N LEU A 231 24.56 -0.94 -10.40
CA LEU A 231 25.72 -1.06 -11.29
C LEU A 231 25.37 -0.47 -12.67
N GLU A 232 26.17 0.47 -13.15
CA GLU A 232 26.06 1.02 -14.49
C GLU A 232 26.52 -0.06 -15.49
N ILE A 233 25.58 -0.60 -16.26
CA ILE A 233 25.84 -1.65 -17.26
C ILE A 233 25.66 -1.13 -18.69
N ALA A 234 25.41 0.18 -18.86
CA ALA A 234 25.25 0.80 -20.16
C ALA A 234 26.46 0.49 -21.07
N GLY A 235 26.17 0.00 -22.27
CA GLY A 235 27.17 -0.38 -23.26
C GLY A 235 27.59 -1.85 -23.23
N HIS A 236 27.30 -2.59 -22.15
CA HIS A 236 27.59 -4.02 -22.06
C HIS A 236 26.71 -4.82 -23.03
N LYS A 237 27.30 -5.87 -23.60
CA LYS A 237 26.56 -6.88 -24.36
C LYS A 237 26.15 -7.98 -23.40
N LEU A 238 24.87 -8.30 -23.39
CA LEU A 238 24.29 -9.22 -22.42
C LEU A 238 23.37 -10.19 -23.12
N ILE A 239 23.31 -11.42 -22.66
CA ILE A 239 22.41 -12.43 -23.22
C ILE A 239 21.19 -12.53 -22.32
N HIS A 240 20.00 -12.41 -22.90
CA HIS A 240 18.76 -12.58 -22.15
C HIS A 240 18.61 -14.04 -21.72
N ASP A 241 18.51 -14.25 -20.42
CA ASP A 241 18.56 -15.57 -19.80
C ASP A 241 17.43 -15.76 -18.80
N LEU A 242 16.20 -15.49 -19.22
CA LEU A 242 15.03 -15.87 -18.46
C LEU A 242 14.26 -16.91 -19.27
N PRO A 243 14.42 -18.22 -19.00
CA PRO A 243 13.67 -19.24 -19.70
C PRO A 243 12.23 -19.29 -19.18
N ASP A 244 11.28 -19.60 -20.07
CA ASP A 244 9.86 -19.72 -19.71
C ASP A 244 9.59 -20.70 -18.56
N SER A 245 10.45 -21.70 -18.36
CA SER A 245 10.34 -22.65 -17.25
C SER A 245 10.51 -22.03 -15.86
N GLU A 246 11.11 -20.84 -15.78
CA GLU A 246 11.29 -20.07 -14.54
C GLU A 246 10.20 -18.99 -14.35
N CYS A 247 9.32 -18.84 -15.34
CA CYS A 247 8.15 -17.97 -15.28
C CYS A 247 6.92 -18.75 -14.78
N ASP A 248 6.20 -18.18 -13.82
CA ASP A 248 4.91 -18.71 -13.40
C ASP A 248 3.79 -18.33 -14.38
N ALA A 249 2.58 -18.83 -14.17
CA ALA A 249 1.43 -18.39 -14.95
C ALA A 249 1.03 -16.96 -14.56
N TYR A 250 0.80 -16.10 -15.56
CA TYR A 250 0.13 -14.81 -15.41
C TYR A 250 -1.39 -15.00 -15.44
N GLY A 251 -2.14 -14.21 -14.66
CA GLY A 251 -3.61 -14.27 -14.67
C GLY A 251 -4.28 -14.12 -13.31
N ALA A 252 -3.61 -13.48 -12.34
CA ALA A 252 -4.21 -13.28 -11.03
C ALA A 252 -5.07 -12.01 -11.03
N GLU A 253 -6.39 -12.21 -11.06
CA GLU A 253 -7.33 -11.31 -10.40
C GLU A 253 -7.08 -11.42 -8.89
N VAL A 254 -6.88 -10.28 -8.23
CA VAL A 254 -6.52 -10.24 -6.82
C VAL A 254 -7.47 -9.33 -6.07
N GLU A 255 -7.91 -9.79 -4.91
CA GLU A 255 -8.71 -8.99 -3.99
C GLU A 255 -7.95 -7.73 -3.59
N SER A 256 -8.66 -6.61 -3.55
CA SER A 256 -8.09 -5.34 -3.15
C SER A 256 -9.10 -4.53 -2.35
N PRO A 257 -8.67 -3.88 -1.25
CA PRO A 257 -9.56 -3.05 -0.44
C PRO A 257 -10.04 -1.80 -1.18
N LEU A 258 -9.46 -1.51 -2.36
CA LEU A 258 -9.85 -0.38 -3.17
C LEU A 258 -11.13 -0.66 -3.95
N PHE A 259 -11.53 -1.92 -4.12
CA PHE A 259 -12.68 -2.34 -4.89
C PHE A 259 -13.88 -2.65 -3.99
N GLU A 260 -15.06 -2.69 -4.60
CA GLU A 260 -16.28 -3.14 -3.92
C GLU A 260 -16.34 -4.68 -3.95
N ASP A 261 -17.24 -5.26 -3.15
CA ASP A 261 -17.43 -6.70 -3.12
C ASP A 261 -17.72 -7.23 -4.56
N ASP A 262 -17.11 -8.37 -4.91
CA ASP A 262 -17.12 -9.01 -6.24
C ASP A 262 -16.29 -8.33 -7.36
N GLN A 263 -15.54 -7.26 -7.06
CA GLN A 263 -14.57 -6.67 -8.00
C GLN A 263 -13.13 -7.01 -7.62
N PHE A 264 -12.33 -7.39 -8.61
CA PHE A 264 -10.93 -7.75 -8.43
C PHE A 264 -10.01 -6.79 -9.18
N GLY A 265 -8.85 -6.51 -8.59
CA GLY A 265 -7.79 -5.76 -9.25
C GLY A 265 -6.96 -6.68 -10.14
N LEU A 266 -6.49 -6.15 -11.26
CA LEU A 266 -5.51 -6.84 -12.11
C LEU A 266 -4.11 -6.52 -11.61
N LEU A 267 -3.26 -7.54 -11.50
CA LEU A 267 -1.85 -7.32 -11.21
C LEU A 267 -1.18 -6.61 -12.39
N PRO A 268 -0.42 -5.53 -12.15
CA PRO A 268 0.45 -5.02 -13.18
C PRO A 268 1.61 -5.99 -13.43
N GLU A 269 2.08 -6.07 -14.67
CA GLU A 269 3.29 -6.79 -15.04
C GLU A 269 4.49 -5.85 -14.94
N ILE A 270 5.52 -6.23 -14.20
CA ILE A 270 6.78 -5.52 -14.17
C ILE A 270 7.73 -6.21 -15.17
N PRO A 271 8.08 -5.56 -16.29
CA PRO A 271 9.04 -6.10 -17.24
C PRO A 271 10.38 -6.42 -16.58
N VAL A 272 10.87 -7.64 -16.76
CA VAL A 272 12.20 -8.02 -16.24
C VAL A 272 13.02 -8.71 -17.30
N GLN A 273 14.30 -8.36 -17.32
CA GLN A 273 15.32 -9.00 -18.12
C GLN A 273 16.39 -9.52 -17.18
N ARG A 274 16.56 -10.85 -17.15
CA ARG A 274 17.74 -11.47 -16.56
C ARG A 274 18.81 -11.56 -17.64
N TYR A 275 20.03 -11.25 -17.25
CA TYR A 275 21.19 -11.26 -18.12
C TYR A 275 22.33 -12.05 -17.47
N PHE A 276 23.06 -12.80 -18.28
CA PHE A 276 24.42 -13.23 -17.94
C PHE A 276 25.43 -12.52 -18.84
N ASP A 277 26.63 -12.33 -18.28
CA ASP A 277 27.85 -11.91 -18.99
C ASP A 277 28.66 -13.17 -19.36
#